data_AF-A0A3N4JW55-F1
#
_entry.id   AF-A0A3N4JW55-F1
#
_cell.length_a   1.000
_cell.length_b   1.000
_cell.length_c   1.000
_cell.angle_alpha   90.00
_cell.angle_beta   90.00
_cell.angle_gamma   90.00
#
_symmetry.space_group_name_H-M   'P 1'
#
loop_
_entity.id
_entity.type
_entity.pdbx_description
1 polymer ?
#
loop_
_entity_poly.entity_id
_entity_poly.type
_entity_poly.pdbx_seq_one_letter_code
_entity_poly.pdbx_strand_id
1 'polypeptide(L)' 'LLSSQLDFQAQKSQLQETLEVAGHLVISYPVYHCELNFIEYFWGSAKVYM' A
#
# COMPACT_ATOMS: atom_id res chain seq x y z
N LEU A 1 5.96 -12.37 18.94
CA LEU A 1 5.29 -13.63 19.36
C LEU A 1 3.91 -13.73 18.72
N LEU A 2 2.99 -12.77 18.90
CA LEU A 2 1.69 -12.76 18.20
C LEU A 2 1.80 -12.41 16.71
N SER A 3 2.55 -11.36 16.37
CA SER A 3 2.75 -10.91 14.97
C SER A 3 3.47 -11.92 14.08
N SER A 4 4.10 -12.95 14.66
CA SER A 4 4.81 -13.99 13.90
C SER A 4 3.94 -15.21 13.62
N GLN A 5 2.70 -15.24 14.13
CA GLN A 5 1.76 -16.33 13.89
C GLN A 5 1.21 -16.24 12.45
N LEU A 6 0.99 -17.39 11.84
CA LEU A 6 0.63 -17.49 10.41
C LEU A 6 -0.73 -16.87 10.10
N ASP A 7 -1.70 -17.02 10.99
CA ASP A 7 -3.02 -16.39 10.91
C ASP A 7 -2.90 -14.86 10.94
N PHE A 8 -2.05 -14.33 11.82
CA PHE A 8 -1.81 -12.89 11.91
C PHE A 8 -1.11 -12.33 10.67
N GLN A 9 -0.21 -13.10 10.06
CA GLN A 9 0.47 -12.74 8.81
C GLN A 9 -0.44 -12.89 7.57
N ALA A 10 -1.39 -13.83 7.61
CA ALA A 10 -2.33 -14.08 6.52
C ALA A 10 -3.55 -13.15 6.55
N GLN A 11 -3.83 -12.51 7.69
CA GLN A 11 -4.97 -11.63 7.84
C GLN A 11 -4.78 -10.33 7.04
N LYS A 12 -5.71 -10.08 6.10
CA LYS A 12 -5.76 -8.81 5.37
C LYS A 12 -6.24 -7.69 6.28
N SER A 13 -5.83 -6.46 5.97
CA SER A 13 -6.36 -5.28 6.66
C SER A 13 -7.84 -5.09 6.30
N GLN A 14 -8.65 -4.58 7.23
CA GLN A 14 -10.06 -4.29 6.97
C GLN A 14 -10.27 -3.34 5.77
N LEU A 15 -9.35 -2.40 5.57
CA LEU A 15 -9.36 -1.48 4.44
C LEU A 15 -9.11 -2.22 3.12
N GLN A 16 -8.15 -3.14 3.09
CA GLN A 16 -7.90 -3.97 1.91
C GLN A 16 -9.12 -4.81 1.56
N GLU A 17 -9.75 -5.48 2.54
CA GLU A 17 -10.95 -6.28 2.32
C GLU A 17 -12.11 -5.44 1.77
N THR A 18 -12.33 -4.25 2.34
CA THR A 18 -13.39 -3.32 1.90
C THR A 18 -13.19 -2.87 0.46
N LEU A 19 -11.95 -2.55 0.07
CA LEU A 19 -11.62 -2.12 -1.29
C LEU A 19 -11.73 -3.26 -2.29
N GLU A 20 -11.25 -4.45 -1.94
CA GLU A 20 -11.36 -5.64 -2.81
C GLU A 20 -12.82 -6.04 -3.03
N VAL A 21 -13.69 -5.96 -2.01
CA VAL A 21 -15.14 -6.21 -2.14
C VAL A 21 -15.80 -5.19 -3.07
N ALA A 22 -15.33 -3.93 -3.06
CA ALA A 22 -15.78 -2.90 -3.99
C ALA A 22 -15.21 -3.07 -5.42
N GLY A 23 -14.36 -4.09 -5.67
CA GLY A 23 -13.78 -4.37 -6.98
C GLY A 23 -12.48 -3.62 -7.28
N HIS A 24 -11.86 -2.99 -6.27
CA HIS A 24 -10.59 -2.29 -6.43
C HIS A 24 -9.38 -3.21 -6.22
N LEU A 25 -8.32 -2.95 -6.98
CA LEU A 25 -7.02 -3.58 -6.76
C LEU A 25 -6.26 -2.82 -5.68
N VAL A 26 -5.72 -3.56 -4.70
CA VAL A 26 -4.87 -3.00 -3.64
C VAL A 26 -3.43 -3.42 -3.88
N ILE A 27 -2.54 -2.44 -3.99
CA ILE A 27 -1.09 -2.64 -4.17
C ILE A 27 -0.40 -2.29 -2.86
N SER A 28 0.33 -3.23 -2.26
CA SER A 28 1.14 -2.99 -1.07
C SER A 28 2.57 -2.62 -1.46
N TYR A 29 3.11 -1.61 -0.78
CA TYR A 29 4.51 -1.20 -0.94
C TYR A 29 5.31 -1.57 0.32
N PRO A 30 6.60 -1.90 0.18
CA PRO A 30 7.49 -2.10 1.33
C PRO A 30 7.57 -0.83 2.19
N VAL A 31 7.62 -1.00 3.51
CA VAL A 31 7.76 0.12 4.44
C VAL A 31 9.12 0.79 4.24
N TYR A 32 9.16 2.13 4.21
CA TYR A 32 10.35 2.97 4.03
C TYR A 32 11.00 2.95 2.64
N HIS A 33 10.29 2.45 1.62
CA HIS A 33 10.73 2.47 0.23
C HIS A 33 9.84 3.37 -0.64
N CYS A 34 9.89 4.68 -0.40
CA CYS A 34 9.05 5.65 -1.11
C CYS A 34 9.39 5.77 -2.60
N GLU A 35 10.61 5.42 -3.01
CA GLU A 35 11.05 5.36 -4.40
C GLU A 35 10.25 4.38 -5.26
N LEU A 36 9.62 3.38 -4.64
CA LEU A 36 8.77 2.42 -5.32
C LEU A 36 7.35 2.92 -5.51
N ASN A 37 6.94 3.95 -4.76
CA ASN A 37 5.58 4.48 -4.83
C ASN A 37 5.42 5.39 -6.05
N PHE A 38 4.66 4.91 -7.04
CA PHE A 38 4.44 5.60 -8.31
C PHE A 38 3.96 7.06 -8.15
N ILE A 39 3.21 7.38 -7.11
CA ILE A 39 2.68 8.74 -6.89
C ILE A 39 3.77 9.77 -6.59
N GLU A 40 4.90 9.36 -6.00
CA GLU A 40 6.01 10.26 -5.66
C GLU A 40 6.62 10.88 -6.92
N TYR A 41 6.65 10.12 -8.03
CA TYR A 41 7.10 10.62 -9.32
C TYR A 41 6.23 11.79 -9.84
N PHE A 42 4.90 11.66 -9.72
CA PHE A 42 3.97 12.72 -10.13
C PHE A 42 4.10 13.94 -9.26
N TRP A 43 4.21 13.76 -7.94
CA TRP A 43 4.39 14.88 -7.02
C TRP A 43 5.71 15.61 -7.25
N GLY A 44 6.80 14.89 -7.51
CA GLY A 44 8.07 15.50 -7.89
C GLY A 44 7.95 16.33 -9.15
N SER A 45 7.32 15.78 -10.19
CA SER A 45 7.09 16.47 -11.46
C SER A 45 6.19 17.71 -11.27
N ALA A 46 5.08 17.57 -10.54
CA ALA A 46 4.16 18.68 -10.28
C ALA A 46 4.85 19.84 -9.56
N LYS A 47 5.74 19.57 -8.58
CA LYS A 47 6.50 20.62 -7.89
C LYS A 47 7.50 21.37 -8.77
N VAL A 48 7.98 20.75 -9.85
CA VAL A 48 8.95 21.36 -10.77
C VAL A 48 8.25 22.19 -11.85
N TYR A 49 7.06 21.74 -12.28
CA TYR A 49 6.37 22.30 -13.44
C TYR A 49 5.10 23.09 -13.13
N MET A 50 4.65 23.14 -11.88
CA MET A 50 3.61 24.08 -11.38
C MET A 50 4.25 25.20 -10.58
#